data_AF-A0A0F9EAE1-F1
#
_entry.id   AF-A0A0F9EAE1-F1
#
_cell.length_a   1.000
_cell.length_b   1.000
_cell.length_c   1.000
_cell.angle_alpha   90.00
_cell.angle_beta   90.00
_cell.angle_gamma   90.00
#
_symmetry.space_group_name_H-M   'P 1'
#
loop_
_entity.id
_entity.type
_entity.pdbx_description
1 polymer ?
#
loop_
_entity_poly.entity_id
_entity_poly.type
_entity_poly.pdbx_seq_one_letter_code
_entity_poly.pdbx_strand_id
1 'polypeptide(L)'
;DQPVFEKFEKAVLAARAERNLTYRVYRSGKPITLKTIGQSQLACEIPGYVSGWNIRVAAVTRVPRGTKKNRTPLWPGRVPPQAPVVRYRIGPEAKPAPLPRGRALAVISPRRAGKSYYAVTACIDGREAVTALGAGNSLSAPVEETACRFPVGIYQRTNTARSSTNEIFNTWMGEPFNNTPSQAELAIHRWNKLSYGDRDNPVALWLFTNSYSGGTTADLGEMYYGARRHIKGALRLTVTSPGVWQGWNECIGTLKGYDQGVARPYPQLRVLAAARWGISRPDLFVDPERVYFRSQFGVWALRHADIFAVVMSNGYANMSVGKLVQKYAHLWGPNPAASKNAQGVDYWEFMNYAKWVRENPTVELPYWVCAEEYGMYPSHTVGDFGFMPWPEIIHAMASTKRAFTATWNTNGPGLTRGLYGILPRIKLHQSLPAFTNCSRDANPGDGDWNDADKNGAMNVYQMWEPETIVDEPGKWEITLYARKDCPGGELLTDVTPRRCQKFKATAGQKFTWALTPLKGGKTIQRGTAAADKWGLVTVEKIKLTGEKCRLSLRR
;
A
#
# COMPACT_ATOMS: atom_id res chain seq x y z
N ASP A 1 19.03 1.16 29.84
CA ASP A 1 19.08 1.77 28.49
C ASP A 1 18.01 1.32 27.50
N GLN A 2 17.25 0.26 27.80
CA GLN A 2 16.01 -0.11 27.11
C GLN A 2 15.11 -0.83 28.14
N PRO A 3 14.29 -0.11 28.93
CA PRO A 3 13.41 -0.78 29.89
C PRO A 3 12.39 -1.63 29.15
N VAL A 4 11.94 -2.71 29.79
CA VAL A 4 10.72 -3.40 29.35
C VAL A 4 9.51 -2.50 29.54
N PHE A 5 8.50 -2.65 28.68
CA PHE A 5 7.35 -1.77 28.62
C PHE A 5 6.63 -1.64 29.97
N GLU A 6 6.44 -2.73 30.71
CA GLU A 6 5.78 -2.71 32.02
C GLU A 6 6.50 -1.81 33.04
N LYS A 7 7.83 -1.93 33.13
CA LYS A 7 8.64 -1.10 34.02
C LYS A 7 8.62 0.36 33.58
N PHE A 8 8.69 0.60 32.27
CA PHE A 8 8.60 1.93 31.69
C PHE A 8 7.24 2.57 31.99
N GLU A 9 6.16 1.83 31.75
CA GLU A 9 4.79 2.27 31.98
C GLU A 9 4.56 2.62 33.44
N LYS A 10 4.92 1.73 34.37
CA LYS A 10 4.81 1.99 35.81
C LYS A 10 5.52 3.28 36.21
N ALA A 11 6.73 3.50 35.72
CA ALA A 11 7.50 4.71 36.02
C ALA A 11 6.85 5.98 35.43
N VAL A 12 6.35 5.92 34.19
CA VAL A 12 5.67 7.07 33.54
C VAL A 12 4.35 7.38 34.22
N LEU A 13 3.56 6.36 34.59
CA LEU A 13 2.28 6.56 35.29
C LEU A 13 2.49 7.13 36.69
N ALA A 14 3.51 6.66 37.44
CA ALA A 14 3.88 7.25 38.71
C ALA A 14 4.26 8.73 38.57
N ALA A 15 5.12 9.06 37.60
CA ALA A 15 5.52 10.45 37.34
C ALA A 15 4.32 11.34 36.94
N ARG A 16 3.40 10.83 36.11
CA ARG A 16 2.17 11.55 35.71
C ARG A 16 1.20 11.76 36.87
N ALA A 17 1.16 10.83 37.83
CA ALA A 17 0.34 10.98 39.03
C ALA A 17 0.88 12.07 39.96
N GLU A 18 2.19 12.28 39.98
CA GLU A 18 2.82 13.38 40.73
C GLU A 18 2.61 14.73 40.05
N ARG A 19 2.88 14.81 38.74
CA ARG A 19 2.78 16.02 37.93
C ARG A 19 2.44 15.70 36.47
N ASN A 20 1.53 16.45 35.87
CA ASN A 20 1.30 16.39 34.43
C ASN A 20 2.24 17.36 33.69
N LEU A 21 3.35 16.85 33.18
CA LEU A 21 4.32 17.62 32.39
C LEU A 21 4.04 17.49 30.88
N THR A 22 3.82 18.63 30.23
CA THR A 22 3.70 18.77 28.77
C THR A 22 4.66 19.86 28.29
N TYR A 23 5.36 19.63 27.17
CA TYR A 23 6.12 20.68 26.51
C TYR A 23 5.28 21.30 25.38
N ARG A 24 5.31 22.62 25.26
CA ARG A 24 4.68 23.35 24.16
C ARG A 24 5.77 23.90 23.26
N VAL A 25 5.68 23.60 21.96
CA VAL A 25 6.62 24.09 20.96
C VAL A 25 5.95 25.17 20.13
N TYR A 26 6.57 26.34 20.10
CA TYR A 26 6.12 27.49 19.33
C TYR A 26 6.97 27.67 18.08
N ARG A 27 6.34 28.14 17.01
CA ARG A 27 6.96 28.47 15.72
C ARG A 27 6.54 29.86 15.27
N SER A 28 7.48 30.64 14.75
CA SER A 28 7.21 32.00 14.26
C SER A 28 8.17 32.39 13.13
N GLY A 29 7.72 33.25 12.22
CA GLY A 29 8.61 33.90 11.24
C GLY A 29 9.48 35.01 11.85
N LYS A 30 9.27 35.37 13.12
CA LYS A 30 10.02 36.39 13.87
C LYS A 30 10.58 35.80 15.17
N PRO A 31 11.63 36.41 15.77
CA PRO A 31 12.15 35.97 17.06
C PRO A 31 11.06 35.81 18.12
N ILE A 32 11.11 34.69 18.85
CA ILE A 32 10.16 34.38 19.92
C ILE A 32 10.76 34.84 21.25
N THR A 33 10.09 35.77 21.91
CA THR A 33 10.47 36.37 23.20
C THR A 33 9.28 36.33 24.12
N LEU A 34 9.46 36.68 25.40
CA LEU A 34 8.33 36.79 26.33
C LEU A 34 7.23 37.75 25.81
N LYS A 35 7.62 38.81 25.09
CA LYS A 35 6.69 39.78 24.51
C LYS A 35 6.02 39.29 23.22
N THR A 36 6.61 38.33 22.51
CA THR A 36 6.16 37.90 21.17
C THR A 36 5.63 36.47 21.12
N ILE A 37 5.76 35.69 22.20
CA ILE A 37 5.27 34.29 22.25
C ILE A 37 3.75 34.20 22.01
N GLY A 38 2.97 35.15 22.51
CA GLY A 38 1.51 35.21 22.28
C GLY A 38 1.11 35.44 20.81
N GLN A 39 2.04 35.86 19.96
CA GLN A 39 1.83 36.03 18.52
C GLN A 39 2.34 34.82 17.71
N SER A 40 3.01 33.87 18.37
CA SER A 40 3.61 32.71 17.73
C SER A 40 2.58 31.59 17.57
N GLN A 41 2.78 30.75 16.56
CA GLN A 41 1.96 29.56 16.39
C GLN A 41 2.37 28.50 17.42
N LEU A 42 1.41 27.97 18.20
CA LEU A 42 1.61 26.72 18.92
C LEU A 42 1.70 25.58 17.89
N ALA A 43 2.92 25.11 17.63
CA ALA A 43 3.19 24.12 16.59
C ALA A 43 2.82 22.70 17.02
N CYS A 44 3.15 22.33 18.26
CA CYS A 44 2.72 21.07 18.86
C CYS A 44 2.82 21.08 20.39
N GLU A 45 2.12 20.13 21.01
CA GLU A 45 2.28 19.77 22.41
C GLU A 45 2.85 18.37 22.51
N ILE A 46 3.77 18.17 23.46
CA ILE A 46 4.55 16.93 23.57
C ILE A 46 4.46 16.42 25.01
N PRO A 47 3.97 15.19 25.22
CA PRO A 47 3.95 14.61 26.56
C PRO A 47 5.38 14.45 27.10
N GLY A 48 5.68 15.08 28.24
CA GLY A 48 7.06 15.27 28.69
C GLY A 48 7.83 13.97 28.90
N TYR A 49 7.25 13.03 29.67
CA TYR A 49 7.92 11.81 30.12
C TYR A 49 8.16 10.76 29.02
N VAL A 50 7.45 10.81 27.89
CA VAL A 50 7.52 9.79 26.82
C VAL A 50 8.08 10.31 25.51
N SER A 51 8.26 11.62 25.37
CA SER A 51 8.66 12.30 24.14
C SER A 51 9.94 11.77 23.46
N GLY A 52 10.94 11.37 24.25
CA GLY A 52 12.20 10.79 23.75
C GLY A 52 12.14 9.28 23.44
N TRP A 53 11.00 8.62 23.71
CA TRP A 53 10.85 7.17 23.65
C TRP A 53 9.91 6.75 22.52
N ASN A 54 10.38 5.82 21.69
CA ASN A 54 9.55 5.14 20.72
C ASN A 54 8.76 4.02 21.40
N ILE A 55 7.64 4.37 22.02
CA ILE A 55 6.73 3.43 22.69
C ILE A 55 5.99 2.52 21.70
N ARG A 56 6.00 2.85 20.40
CA ARG A 56 5.39 2.00 19.37
C ARG A 56 6.11 0.67 19.25
N VAL A 57 7.42 0.60 19.51
CA VAL A 57 8.25 -0.63 19.45
C VAL A 57 7.71 -1.74 20.34
N ALA A 58 7.11 -1.39 21.48
CA ALA A 58 6.62 -2.37 22.42
C ALA A 58 5.45 -3.19 21.83
N ALA A 59 4.62 -2.61 20.96
CA ALA A 59 3.53 -3.31 20.29
C ALA A 59 3.99 -4.32 19.21
N VAL A 60 5.31 -4.43 18.94
CA VAL A 60 5.88 -4.97 17.69
C VAL A 60 6.68 -6.26 17.88
N THR A 61 6.93 -6.67 19.12
CA THR A 61 7.68 -7.91 19.36
C THR A 61 6.73 -9.09 19.36
N ARG A 62 6.82 -9.88 18.30
CA ARG A 62 6.29 -11.24 18.13
C ARG A 62 5.88 -11.87 19.45
N VAL A 63 4.59 -11.78 19.72
CA VAL A 63 4.03 -12.18 21.01
C VAL A 63 4.03 -13.71 21.04
N PRO A 64 4.79 -14.38 21.93
CA PRO A 64 4.66 -15.83 22.09
C PRO A 64 3.19 -16.14 22.37
N ARG A 65 2.62 -17.14 21.68
CA ARG A 65 1.25 -17.60 21.95
C ARG A 65 1.12 -17.83 23.47
N GLY A 66 0.13 -17.21 24.10
CA GLY A 66 -0.15 -17.35 25.53
C GLY A 66 0.36 -16.22 26.44
N THR A 67 1.08 -15.22 25.94
CA THR A 67 1.44 -14.06 26.79
C THR A 67 0.25 -13.11 26.98
N LYS A 68 0.04 -12.68 28.23
CA LYS A 68 -1.02 -11.73 28.60
C LYS A 68 -0.79 -10.40 27.88
N LYS A 69 -1.83 -9.93 27.19
CA LYS A 69 -1.85 -8.65 26.49
C LYS A 69 -2.82 -7.73 27.22
N ASN A 70 -2.34 -6.60 27.72
CA ASN A 70 -3.17 -5.62 28.41
C ASN A 70 -3.34 -4.36 27.54
N ARG A 71 -4.49 -3.72 27.66
CA ARG A 71 -4.66 -2.32 27.23
C ARG A 71 -3.98 -1.45 28.28
N THR A 72 -3.32 -0.39 27.83
CA THR A 72 -2.53 0.51 28.68
C THR A 72 -3.00 1.96 28.48
N PRO A 73 -3.00 2.81 29.51
CA PRO A 73 -3.28 4.24 29.34
C PRO A 73 -2.24 4.98 28.48
N LEU A 74 -1.02 4.44 28.36
CA LEU A 74 0.03 5.02 27.53
C LEU A 74 -0.12 4.66 26.05
N TRP A 75 -0.86 3.59 25.75
CA TRP A 75 -1.07 3.13 24.39
C TRP A 75 -2.42 2.40 24.24
N PRO A 76 -3.33 2.84 23.36
CA PRO A 76 -4.65 2.23 23.21
C PRO A 76 -4.60 0.80 22.65
N GLY A 77 -3.44 0.33 22.18
CA GLY A 77 -3.22 -1.02 21.67
C GLY A 77 -2.79 -2.03 22.73
N ARG A 78 -2.83 -3.32 22.37
CA ARG A 78 -2.32 -4.42 23.19
C ARG A 78 -0.80 -4.48 23.10
N VAL A 79 -0.10 -4.33 24.22
CA VAL A 79 1.37 -4.35 24.29
C VAL A 79 1.83 -5.51 25.18
N PRO A 80 2.84 -6.32 24.78
CA PRO A 80 3.47 -7.29 25.68
C PRO A 80 4.23 -6.56 26.79
N PRO A 81 3.98 -6.88 28.07
CA PRO A 81 4.66 -6.26 29.21
C PRO A 81 6.21 -6.29 29.10
N GLN A 82 6.76 -7.34 28.49
CA GLN A 82 8.19 -7.59 28.37
C GLN A 82 8.84 -7.00 27.11
N ALA A 83 8.08 -6.28 26.27
CA ALA A 83 8.65 -5.72 25.05
C ALA A 83 9.61 -4.56 25.37
N PRO A 84 10.79 -4.47 24.73
CA PRO A 84 11.73 -3.39 24.98
C PRO A 84 11.21 -2.06 24.43
N VAL A 85 11.37 -1.00 25.22
CA VAL A 85 11.14 0.38 24.79
C VAL A 85 12.48 1.01 24.45
N VAL A 86 12.56 1.63 23.27
CA VAL A 86 13.80 2.24 22.76
C VAL A 86 13.66 3.75 22.66
N ARG A 87 14.76 4.47 22.86
CA ARG A 87 14.81 5.90 22.56
C ARG A 87 14.85 6.12 21.05
N TYR A 88 14.24 7.21 20.58
CA TYR A 88 14.32 7.55 19.16
C TYR A 88 15.77 7.73 18.74
N ARG A 89 16.07 7.40 17.49
CA ARG A 89 17.36 7.72 16.85
C ARG A 89 17.11 8.81 15.82
N ILE A 90 17.79 9.95 15.97
CA ILE A 90 17.66 11.13 15.11
C ILE A 90 19.06 11.69 14.87
N GLY A 91 19.43 11.90 13.63
CA GLY A 91 20.73 12.45 13.24
C GLY A 91 20.92 12.42 11.72
N PRO A 92 21.96 13.09 11.20
CA PRO A 92 22.26 13.13 9.76
C PRO A 92 22.82 11.80 9.25
N GLU A 93 23.34 10.95 10.13
CA GLU A 93 23.88 9.63 9.80
C GLU A 93 22.79 8.65 9.39
N ALA A 94 23.15 7.64 8.59
CA ALA A 94 22.23 6.59 8.18
C ALA A 94 21.67 5.76 9.37
N LYS A 95 22.47 5.60 10.44
CA LYS A 95 22.12 4.80 11.64
C LYS A 95 22.52 5.54 12.92
N PRO A 96 21.85 6.64 13.28
CA PRO A 96 22.28 7.50 14.37
C PRO A 96 22.20 6.81 15.74
N ALA A 97 22.96 7.31 16.70
CA ALA A 97 22.86 6.89 18.10
C ALA A 97 21.46 7.22 18.68
N PRO A 98 21.00 6.48 19.71
CA PRO A 98 19.78 6.83 20.42
C PRO A 98 19.90 8.22 21.07
N LEU A 99 18.81 8.99 21.09
CA LEU A 99 18.75 10.28 21.76
C LEU A 99 19.28 10.18 23.19
N PRO A 100 20.15 11.08 23.67
CA PRO A 100 20.67 11.06 25.04
C PRO A 100 19.56 11.04 26.10
N ARG A 101 19.89 10.56 27.32
CA ARG A 101 18.93 10.60 28.43
C ARG A 101 18.60 12.07 28.75
N GLY A 102 17.35 12.32 29.15
CA GLY A 102 16.86 13.69 29.41
C GLY A 102 16.57 14.53 28.16
N ARG A 103 16.66 13.96 26.95
CA ARG A 103 16.26 14.64 25.70
C ARG A 103 14.85 14.21 25.27
N ALA A 104 14.01 15.20 25.01
CA ALA A 104 12.72 15.06 24.36
C ALA A 104 12.85 15.16 22.83
N LEU A 105 11.82 14.73 22.10
CA LEU A 105 11.74 14.90 20.65
C LEU A 105 10.45 15.62 20.24
N ALA A 106 10.61 16.66 19.45
CA ALA A 106 9.57 17.33 18.68
C ALA A 106 9.88 17.14 17.19
N VAL A 107 8.89 16.81 16.36
CA VAL A 107 9.07 16.78 14.90
C VAL A 107 7.99 17.66 14.28
N ILE A 108 8.44 18.61 13.47
CA ILE A 108 7.59 19.58 12.77
C ILE A 108 7.88 19.42 11.27
N SER A 109 6.82 19.22 10.49
CA SER A 109 6.90 19.01 9.04
C SER A 109 6.35 20.26 8.32
N PRO A 110 7.20 21.26 8.02
CA PRO A 110 6.74 22.49 7.40
C PRO A 110 6.31 22.25 5.95
N ARG A 111 5.22 22.91 5.52
CA ARG A 111 4.67 22.79 4.16
C ARG A 111 5.38 23.65 3.13
N ARG A 112 6.07 24.69 3.59
CA ARG A 112 6.76 25.68 2.77
C ARG A 112 8.16 25.83 3.30
N ALA A 113 9.10 26.05 2.39
CA ALA A 113 10.44 26.46 2.79
C ALA A 113 10.39 27.87 3.39
N GLY A 114 11.32 28.18 4.27
CA GLY A 114 11.42 29.49 4.88
C GLY A 114 12.22 29.49 6.17
N LYS A 115 12.39 30.68 6.75
CA LYS A 115 13.05 30.87 8.04
C LYS A 115 12.03 30.87 9.16
N SER A 116 12.26 30.07 10.20
CA SER A 116 11.42 30.07 11.39
C SER A 116 12.22 30.03 12.67
N TYR A 117 11.78 30.81 13.65
CA TYR A 117 12.21 30.74 15.03
C TYR A 117 11.36 29.73 15.78
N TYR A 118 11.99 29.09 16.77
CA TYR A 118 11.36 28.10 17.62
C TYR A 118 11.61 28.41 19.09
N ALA A 119 10.61 28.11 19.91
CA ALA A 119 10.70 28.18 21.35
C ALA A 119 10.00 26.97 21.99
N VAL A 120 10.45 26.59 23.19
CA VAL A 120 9.88 25.50 23.97
C VAL A 120 9.60 25.98 25.38
N THR A 121 8.38 25.77 25.85
CA THR A 121 8.00 26.01 27.25
C THR A 121 7.57 24.71 27.90
N ALA A 122 7.70 24.64 29.21
CA ALA A 122 7.13 23.56 30.01
C ALA A 122 5.77 23.99 30.56
N CYS A 123 4.81 23.08 30.55
CA CYS A 123 3.52 23.21 31.19
C CYS A 123 3.40 22.11 32.24
N ILE A 124 3.23 22.50 33.50
CA ILE A 124 3.12 21.60 34.65
C ILE A 124 1.73 21.80 35.24
N ASP A 125 0.94 20.74 35.30
CA ASP A 125 -0.42 20.76 35.84
C ASP A 125 -1.30 21.86 35.20
N GLY A 126 -1.15 22.06 33.90
CA GLY A 126 -1.87 23.09 33.13
C GLY A 126 -1.29 24.50 33.21
N ARG A 127 -0.28 24.73 34.06
CA ARG A 127 0.40 26.03 34.17
C ARG A 127 1.65 26.07 33.30
N GLU A 128 1.63 26.94 32.30
CA GLU A 128 2.77 27.14 31.40
C GLU A 128 3.80 28.12 31.97
N ALA A 129 5.07 27.71 31.99
CA ALA A 129 6.20 28.49 32.51
C ALA A 129 6.74 29.47 31.44
N VAL A 130 5.88 30.33 30.89
CA VAL A 130 6.26 31.30 29.86
C VAL A 130 7.29 32.33 30.34
N THR A 131 7.29 32.68 31.62
CA THR A 131 8.25 33.62 32.22
C THR A 131 9.67 33.08 32.29
N ALA A 132 9.85 31.76 32.14
CA ALA A 132 11.17 31.12 32.05
C ALA A 132 11.73 31.11 30.61
N LEU A 133 11.06 31.78 29.66
CA LEU A 133 11.52 31.87 28.27
C LEU A 133 12.76 32.77 28.17
N GLY A 134 13.87 32.20 27.70
CA GLY A 134 15.14 32.87 27.48
C GLY A 134 15.99 32.15 26.43
N ALA A 135 17.30 32.45 26.41
CA ALA A 135 18.22 31.93 25.39
C ALA A 135 18.36 30.39 25.40
N GLY A 136 18.05 29.72 26.52
CA GLY A 136 18.11 28.26 26.64
C GLY A 136 16.95 27.51 25.99
N ASN A 137 15.84 28.20 25.71
CA ASN A 137 14.61 27.59 25.21
C ASN A 137 13.89 28.43 24.15
N SER A 138 14.54 29.47 23.62
CA SER A 138 14.16 30.19 22.41
C SER A 138 15.37 30.39 21.52
N LEU A 139 15.24 30.09 20.23
CA LEU A 139 16.34 30.24 19.29
C LEU A 139 16.61 31.72 19.00
N SER A 140 17.88 32.13 19.06
CA SER A 140 18.33 33.47 18.70
C SER A 140 18.43 33.68 17.17
N ALA A 141 18.58 32.59 16.42
CA ALA A 141 18.62 32.57 14.96
C ALA A 141 17.50 31.66 14.40
N PRO A 142 16.93 31.97 13.24
CA PRO A 142 15.93 31.10 12.63
C PRO A 142 16.57 29.83 12.07
N VAL A 143 15.78 28.76 12.03
CA VAL A 143 16.10 27.53 11.29
C VAL A 143 15.66 27.72 9.84
N GLU A 144 16.53 27.35 8.91
CA GLU A 144 16.18 27.20 7.49
C GLU A 144 15.35 25.93 7.31
N GLU A 145 14.07 26.10 7.03
CA GLU A 145 13.16 25.01 6.76
C GLU A 145 13.11 24.68 5.29
N THR A 146 13.05 23.39 5.00
CA THR A 146 12.70 22.87 3.68
C THR A 146 11.29 22.31 3.73
N ALA A 147 10.52 22.55 2.67
CA ALA A 147 9.18 21.96 2.57
C ALA A 147 9.28 20.43 2.59
N CYS A 148 8.61 19.81 3.57
CA CYS A 148 8.53 18.37 3.66
C CYS A 148 7.56 17.86 2.58
N ARG A 149 8.10 17.48 1.42
CA ARG A 149 7.30 16.87 0.33
C ARG A 149 6.86 15.44 0.67
N PHE A 150 7.67 14.74 1.47
CA PHE A 150 7.45 13.36 1.90
C PHE A 150 7.89 13.21 3.36
N PRO A 151 7.12 12.54 4.23
CA PRO A 151 7.53 12.34 5.61
C PRO A 151 8.65 11.29 5.65
N VAL A 152 9.89 11.77 5.72
CA VAL A 152 11.12 10.97 5.64
C VAL A 152 11.11 9.84 6.68
N GLY A 153 11.45 8.63 6.25
CA GLY A 153 11.70 7.52 7.16
C GLY A 153 13.03 7.70 7.88
N ILE A 154 13.00 7.86 9.21
CA ILE A 154 14.20 7.98 10.06
C ILE A 154 14.48 6.65 10.73
N TYR A 155 15.68 6.11 10.52
CA TYR A 155 16.10 4.81 11.04
C TYR A 155 15.93 4.73 12.56
N GLN A 156 15.39 3.62 13.07
CA GLN A 156 15.19 3.39 14.51
C GLN A 156 15.89 2.12 15.00
N ARG A 157 15.87 1.05 14.22
CA ARG A 157 16.46 -0.24 14.62
C ARG A 157 16.60 -1.19 13.45
N THR A 158 17.41 -2.22 13.66
CA THR A 158 17.49 -3.38 12.78
C THR A 158 17.06 -4.61 13.55
N ASN A 159 16.11 -5.36 12.99
CA ASN A 159 15.69 -6.66 13.49
C ASN A 159 16.17 -7.74 12.52
N THR A 160 17.11 -8.56 12.96
CA THR A 160 17.62 -9.69 12.18
C THR A 160 16.86 -10.95 12.56
N ALA A 161 16.30 -11.62 11.55
CA ALA A 161 15.69 -12.94 11.66
C ALA A 161 16.51 -13.95 10.84
N ARG A 162 16.18 -15.25 10.97
CA ARG A 162 16.94 -16.35 10.34
C ARG A 162 17.19 -16.15 8.84
N SER A 163 16.24 -15.61 8.10
CA SER A 163 16.32 -15.46 6.63
C SER A 163 16.21 -14.02 6.13
N SER A 164 16.12 -13.03 7.01
CA SER A 164 15.87 -11.65 6.62
C SER A 164 16.40 -10.64 7.62
N THR A 165 16.74 -9.46 7.13
CA THR A 165 17.02 -8.27 7.93
C THR A 165 15.91 -7.25 7.72
N ASN A 166 15.37 -6.70 8.80
CA ASN A 166 14.37 -5.63 8.77
C ASN A 166 14.98 -4.36 9.32
N GLU A 167 15.11 -3.33 8.49
CA GLU A 167 15.43 -1.98 8.96
C GLU A 167 14.13 -1.25 9.21
N ILE A 168 13.88 -0.86 10.46
CA ILE A 168 12.67 -0.17 10.87
C ILE A 168 12.97 1.32 10.97
N PHE A 169 12.11 2.10 10.34
CA PHE A 169 12.12 3.54 10.29
C PHE A 169 10.84 4.06 10.93
N ASN A 170 10.89 5.26 11.50
CA ASN A 170 9.70 6.02 11.86
C ASN A 170 9.51 7.15 10.89
N THR A 171 8.26 7.42 10.57
CA THR A 171 7.84 8.60 9.81
C THR A 171 6.83 9.39 10.64
N TRP A 172 7.00 10.70 10.70
CA TRP A 172 6.08 11.62 11.37
C TRP A 172 5.19 12.26 10.32
N MET A 173 3.88 12.12 10.51
CA MET A 173 2.89 12.45 9.50
C MET A 173 1.96 13.53 10.04
N GLY A 174 1.83 14.62 9.29
CA GLY A 174 0.69 15.52 9.37
C GLY A 174 -0.03 15.52 8.02
N GLU A 175 -0.84 16.55 7.78
CA GLU A 175 -1.41 16.76 6.44
C GLU A 175 -0.30 16.86 5.36
N PRO A 176 -0.52 16.31 4.16
CA PRO A 176 -1.75 15.66 3.68
C PRO A 176 -1.81 14.15 4.02
N PHE A 177 -0.87 13.60 4.78
CA PHE A 177 -0.75 12.15 5.04
C PHE A 177 -1.52 11.68 6.28
N ASN A 178 -1.94 12.62 7.13
CA ASN A 178 -2.86 12.37 8.23
C ASN A 178 -3.65 13.64 8.55
N ASN A 179 -4.83 13.51 9.15
CA ASN A 179 -5.62 14.66 9.58
C ASN A 179 -5.09 15.30 10.86
N THR A 180 -4.52 14.49 11.76
CA THR A 180 -3.84 14.95 12.97
C THR A 180 -2.36 14.54 12.96
N PRO A 181 -1.46 15.26 13.64
CA PRO A 181 -0.08 14.82 13.81
C PRO A 181 -0.02 13.40 14.38
N SER A 182 0.68 12.50 13.69
CA SER A 182 0.84 11.11 14.11
C SER A 182 2.16 10.54 13.61
N GLN A 183 2.38 9.26 13.89
CA GLN A 183 3.56 8.53 13.47
C GLN A 183 3.15 7.22 12.80
N ALA A 184 3.95 6.76 11.85
CA ALA A 184 3.87 5.41 11.32
C ALA A 184 5.25 4.77 11.33
N GLU A 185 5.30 3.46 11.51
CA GLU A 185 6.50 2.70 11.21
C GLU A 185 6.53 2.37 9.71
N LEU A 186 7.74 2.40 9.17
CA LEU A 186 8.08 1.99 7.83
C LEU A 186 9.18 0.96 7.97
N ALA A 187 9.13 -0.13 7.21
CA ALA A 187 10.19 -1.12 7.26
C ALA A 187 10.68 -1.52 5.89
N ILE A 188 12.01 -1.51 5.76
CA ILE A 188 12.70 -2.13 4.65
C ILE A 188 13.01 -3.56 5.08
N HIS A 189 12.42 -4.52 4.39
CA HIS A 189 12.66 -5.93 4.59
C HIS A 189 13.54 -6.46 3.46
N ARG A 190 14.74 -6.92 3.84
CA ARG A 190 15.72 -7.53 2.93
C ARG A 190 15.86 -9.01 3.26
N TRP A 191 15.63 -9.88 2.29
CA TRP A 191 15.93 -11.30 2.44
C TRP A 191 17.43 -11.54 2.35
N ASN A 192 17.99 -12.40 3.20
CA ASN A 192 19.43 -12.66 3.24
C ASN A 192 19.99 -13.25 1.92
N LYS A 193 19.12 -13.82 1.08
CA LYS A 193 19.47 -14.37 -0.25
C LYS A 193 19.22 -13.41 -1.41
N LEU A 194 18.68 -12.22 -1.15
CA LEU A 194 18.43 -11.21 -2.17
C LEU A 194 19.72 -10.42 -2.39
N SER A 195 20.13 -10.20 -3.64
CA SER A 195 21.21 -9.26 -3.96
C SER A 195 20.81 -7.85 -3.50
N TYR A 196 21.78 -7.03 -3.10
CA TYR A 196 21.49 -5.65 -2.69
C TYR A 196 20.99 -4.76 -3.84
N GLY A 197 21.06 -5.26 -5.08
CA GLY A 197 20.97 -4.47 -6.29
C GLY A 197 22.21 -3.61 -6.46
N ASP A 198 22.38 -3.11 -7.67
CA ASP A 198 23.33 -2.06 -8.00
C ASP A 198 22.75 -1.22 -9.14
N ARG A 199 23.54 -0.27 -9.68
CA ARG A 199 23.07 0.62 -10.76
C ARG A 199 22.76 -0.14 -12.04
N ASP A 200 23.47 -1.23 -12.32
CA ASP A 200 23.33 -2.03 -13.54
C ASP A 200 22.28 -3.14 -13.36
N ASN A 201 22.03 -3.54 -12.11
CA ASN A 201 21.11 -4.59 -11.71
C ASN A 201 20.14 -4.08 -10.63
N PRO A 202 19.27 -3.10 -10.95
CA PRO A 202 18.32 -2.60 -9.97
C PRO A 202 17.32 -3.69 -9.59
N VAL A 203 16.83 -3.64 -8.35
CA VAL A 203 15.89 -4.61 -7.79
C VAL A 203 14.46 -4.11 -7.92
N ALA A 204 13.51 -5.03 -8.08
CA ALA A 204 12.10 -4.69 -7.99
C ALA A 204 11.71 -4.32 -6.55
N LEU A 205 10.66 -3.52 -6.39
CA LEU A 205 10.13 -3.09 -5.10
C LEU A 205 8.69 -3.55 -4.91
N TRP A 206 8.42 -4.27 -3.81
CA TRP A 206 7.05 -4.53 -3.36
C TRP A 206 6.69 -3.68 -2.15
N LEU A 207 5.62 -2.90 -2.30
CA LEU A 207 4.97 -2.18 -1.22
C LEU A 207 3.94 -3.09 -0.55
N PHE A 208 3.94 -3.11 0.77
CA PHE A 208 2.97 -3.86 1.56
C PHE A 208 2.29 -2.98 2.59
N THR A 209 1.00 -3.23 2.82
CA THR A 209 0.32 -2.83 4.05
C THR A 209 -0.01 -4.06 4.88
N ASN A 210 -0.26 -3.86 6.18
CA ASN A 210 -0.83 -4.93 6.99
C ASN A 210 -2.28 -5.25 6.56
N SER A 211 -2.70 -6.48 6.85
CA SER A 211 -4.07 -6.96 6.77
C SER A 211 -4.62 -7.04 8.21
N TYR A 212 -5.89 -6.68 8.40
CA TYR A 212 -6.69 -6.84 9.64
C TYR A 212 -6.43 -6.03 10.92
N SER A 213 -5.20 -5.73 11.35
CA SER A 213 -5.03 -5.37 12.78
C SER A 213 -4.09 -4.24 13.13
N GLY A 214 -3.63 -3.44 12.16
CA GLY A 214 -2.55 -2.51 12.48
C GLY A 214 -1.28 -3.25 12.92
N GLY A 215 -1.18 -4.55 12.57
CA GLY A 215 -0.01 -5.38 12.77
C GLY A 215 1.21 -4.62 12.27
N THR A 216 2.19 -4.53 13.16
CA THR A 216 3.33 -3.65 12.98
C THR A 216 4.31 -4.24 11.97
N THR A 217 5.23 -3.43 11.50
CA THR A 217 6.16 -3.82 10.44
C THR A 217 7.08 -4.99 10.79
N ALA A 218 7.37 -5.27 12.06
CA ALA A 218 8.27 -6.37 12.43
C ALA A 218 7.59 -7.74 12.54
N ASP A 219 6.28 -7.82 12.78
CA ASP A 219 5.55 -9.11 12.75
C ASP A 219 5.47 -9.70 11.33
N LEU A 220 5.68 -8.86 10.31
CA LEU A 220 5.62 -9.25 8.89
C LEU A 220 6.83 -10.04 8.40
N GLY A 221 7.90 -10.10 9.19
CA GLY A 221 9.08 -10.88 8.85
C GLY A 221 8.79 -12.37 8.77
N GLU A 222 7.82 -12.87 9.56
CA GLU A 222 7.45 -14.29 9.58
C GLU A 222 5.96 -14.60 9.34
N MET A 223 5.03 -13.74 9.76
CA MET A 223 3.62 -14.15 9.90
C MET A 223 2.78 -14.17 8.62
N TYR A 224 3.31 -13.76 7.47
CA TYR A 224 2.65 -13.97 6.18
C TYR A 224 3.47 -14.93 5.31
N TYR A 225 3.36 -16.22 5.65
CA TYR A 225 4.06 -17.35 5.02
C TYR A 225 3.93 -17.40 3.48
N GLY A 226 2.94 -16.72 2.89
CA GLY A 226 2.77 -16.60 1.44
C GLY A 226 3.89 -15.81 0.75
N ALA A 227 4.22 -14.58 1.19
CA ALA A 227 5.20 -13.77 0.46
C ALA A 227 6.63 -14.37 0.49
N ARG A 228 6.98 -15.07 1.58
CA ARG A 228 8.33 -15.65 1.81
C ARG A 228 8.81 -16.59 0.70
N ARG A 229 7.91 -17.32 0.04
CA ARG A 229 8.28 -18.39 -0.90
C ARG A 229 8.08 -18.02 -2.36
N HIS A 230 7.52 -16.87 -2.62
CA HIS A 230 6.71 -16.70 -3.82
C HIS A 230 7.18 -15.57 -4.71
N ILE A 231 7.60 -14.44 -4.15
CA ILE A 231 8.13 -13.35 -4.96
C ILE A 231 9.61 -13.17 -4.61
N LYS A 232 10.46 -13.95 -5.28
CA LYS A 232 11.92 -13.86 -5.16
C LYS A 232 12.41 -12.61 -5.90
N GLY A 233 13.57 -12.08 -5.51
CA GLY A 233 14.26 -11.05 -6.29
C GLY A 233 13.75 -9.62 -6.10
N ALA A 234 12.98 -9.34 -5.04
CA ALA A 234 12.46 -8.00 -4.81
C ALA A 234 12.66 -7.50 -3.37
N LEU A 235 13.00 -6.22 -3.26
CA LEU A 235 13.02 -5.47 -2.01
C LEU A 235 11.58 -5.30 -1.51
N ARG A 236 11.37 -5.38 -0.20
CA ARG A 236 10.06 -5.16 0.39
C ARG A 236 10.07 -3.90 1.25
N LEU A 237 9.12 -3.02 0.99
CA LEU A 237 8.85 -1.85 1.82
C LEU A 237 7.46 -1.99 2.42
N THR A 238 7.35 -1.92 3.74
CA THR A 238 6.06 -2.02 4.42
C THR A 238 5.75 -0.74 5.16
N VAL A 239 4.56 -0.21 4.94
CA VAL A 239 4.02 0.94 5.66
C VAL A 239 3.00 0.46 6.69
N THR A 240 3.16 0.84 7.96
CA THR A 240 2.05 0.66 8.91
C THR A 240 0.93 1.62 8.55
N SER A 241 -0.17 1.06 8.11
CA SER A 241 -1.39 1.79 7.82
C SER A 241 -2.54 1.03 8.45
N PRO A 242 -3.59 1.68 8.98
CA PRO A 242 -4.77 0.95 9.39
C PRO A 242 -5.49 0.43 8.13
N GLY A 243 -5.29 -0.85 7.81
CA GLY A 243 -5.48 -1.41 6.47
C GLY A 243 -6.91 -1.39 5.89
N VAL A 244 -7.95 -1.37 6.73
CA VAL A 244 -9.34 -1.43 6.25
C VAL A 244 -9.91 -0.04 5.95
N TRP A 245 -9.39 1.02 6.57
CA TRP A 245 -10.12 2.29 6.64
C TRP A 245 -10.09 3.12 5.37
N GLN A 246 -9.13 2.88 4.47
CA GLN A 246 -9.03 3.50 3.14
C GLN A 246 -9.24 5.03 3.08
N GLY A 247 -9.23 5.71 4.22
CA GLY A 247 -9.49 7.14 4.39
C GLY A 247 -10.33 7.46 5.62
N TRP A 248 -10.38 8.73 5.97
CA TRP A 248 -11.29 9.27 6.97
C TRP A 248 -11.53 10.77 6.76
N ASN A 249 -12.60 11.29 7.34
CA ASN A 249 -12.91 12.70 7.36
C ASN A 249 -11.84 13.47 8.16
N GLU A 250 -11.38 14.58 7.61
CA GLU A 250 -10.34 15.40 8.23
C GLU A 250 -10.76 15.95 9.60
N CYS A 251 -12.05 16.08 9.88
CA CYS A 251 -12.58 16.54 11.15
C CYS A 251 -12.50 15.51 12.28
N ILE A 252 -12.21 14.23 12.02
CA ILE A 252 -12.13 13.20 13.07
C ILE A 252 -11.02 13.49 14.08
N GLY A 253 -11.36 13.50 15.37
CA GLY A 253 -10.41 13.86 16.43
C GLY A 253 -10.14 15.37 16.51
N THR A 254 -11.02 16.20 15.95
CA THR A 254 -11.03 17.65 16.10
C THR A 254 -12.37 18.11 16.70
N LEU A 255 -12.50 19.39 17.00
CA LEU A 255 -13.78 20.00 17.44
C LEU A 255 -14.70 20.39 16.26
N LYS A 256 -14.29 20.15 15.01
CA LYS A 256 -15.08 20.50 13.82
C LYS A 256 -16.16 19.46 13.55
N GLY A 257 -17.29 19.92 13.02
CA GLY A 257 -18.33 19.05 12.44
C GLY A 257 -17.87 18.38 11.15
N TYR A 258 -18.46 17.24 10.78
CA TYR A 258 -18.14 16.51 9.54
C TYR A 258 -18.39 17.34 8.27
N ASP A 259 -19.37 18.23 8.31
CA ASP A 259 -19.76 19.17 7.26
C ASP A 259 -18.72 20.29 7.04
N GLN A 260 -17.81 20.49 8.00
CA GLN A 260 -16.72 21.47 7.91
C GLN A 260 -15.44 20.88 7.31
N GLY A 261 -15.48 19.66 6.80
CA GLY A 261 -14.33 18.99 6.22
C GLY A 261 -14.70 17.93 5.19
N VAL A 262 -13.67 17.27 4.68
CA VAL A 262 -13.79 16.24 3.63
C VAL A 262 -13.13 14.92 4.04
N ALA A 263 -13.66 13.82 3.50
CA ALA A 263 -13.03 12.50 3.56
C ALA A 263 -11.79 12.45 2.67
N ARG A 264 -10.67 11.98 3.22
CA ARG A 264 -9.40 11.86 2.49
C ARG A 264 -8.81 10.46 2.57
N PRO A 265 -8.16 9.98 1.50
CA PRO A 265 -7.52 8.67 1.46
C PRO A 265 -6.14 8.66 2.13
N TYR A 266 -6.04 9.11 3.38
CA TYR A 266 -4.77 9.22 4.11
C TYR A 266 -3.91 7.93 4.05
N PRO A 267 -4.46 6.71 4.26
CA PRO A 267 -3.72 5.45 4.05
C PRO A 267 -3.07 5.32 2.67
N GLN A 268 -3.82 5.64 1.62
CA GLN A 268 -3.36 5.49 0.23
C GLN A 268 -2.24 6.49 -0.03
N LEU A 269 -2.42 7.74 0.39
CA LEU A 269 -1.40 8.79 0.27
C LEU A 269 -0.09 8.38 0.93
N ARG A 270 -0.11 7.74 2.11
CA ARG A 270 1.10 7.22 2.77
C ARG A 270 1.79 6.13 1.97
N VAL A 271 1.03 5.21 1.37
CA VAL A 271 1.60 4.13 0.54
C VAL A 271 2.26 4.70 -0.70
N LEU A 272 1.59 5.60 -1.41
CA LEU A 272 2.13 6.26 -2.61
C LEU A 272 3.39 7.05 -2.27
N ALA A 273 3.34 7.76 -1.15
CA ALA A 273 4.46 8.51 -0.62
C ALA A 273 5.64 7.57 -0.32
N ALA A 274 5.41 6.45 0.38
CA ALA A 274 6.45 5.47 0.69
C ALA A 274 7.05 4.81 -0.56
N ALA A 275 6.23 4.54 -1.58
CA ALA A 275 6.71 4.04 -2.88
C ALA A 275 7.71 5.02 -3.50
N ARG A 276 7.33 6.31 -3.58
CA ARG A 276 8.20 7.37 -4.11
C ARG A 276 9.49 7.53 -3.31
N TRP A 277 9.41 7.44 -1.97
CA TRP A 277 10.60 7.44 -1.11
C TRP A 277 11.52 6.26 -1.41
N GLY A 278 10.96 5.05 -1.52
CA GLY A 278 11.72 3.85 -1.85
C GLY A 278 12.43 3.95 -3.20
N ILE A 279 11.75 4.48 -4.22
CA ILE A 279 12.32 4.74 -5.55
C ILE A 279 13.42 5.80 -5.48
N SER A 280 13.22 6.87 -4.70
CA SER A 280 14.17 7.99 -4.61
C SER A 280 15.45 7.67 -3.84
N ARG A 281 15.51 6.55 -3.11
CA ARG A 281 16.67 6.22 -2.28
C ARG A 281 17.77 5.55 -3.12
N PRO A 282 18.93 6.21 -3.28
CA PRO A 282 19.99 5.70 -4.15
C PRO A 282 20.63 4.39 -3.64
N ASP A 283 20.55 4.12 -2.33
CA ASP A 283 21.10 2.92 -1.70
C ASP A 283 20.16 1.70 -1.75
N LEU A 284 18.94 1.87 -2.26
CA LEU A 284 17.99 0.78 -2.45
C LEU A 284 18.04 0.18 -3.85
N PHE A 285 18.63 0.89 -4.82
CA PHE A 285 18.75 0.48 -6.23
C PHE A 285 17.41 -0.03 -6.79
N VAL A 286 16.30 0.66 -6.49
CA VAL A 286 14.97 0.26 -6.95
C VAL A 286 14.82 0.57 -8.43
N ASP A 287 14.34 -0.41 -9.19
CA ASP A 287 13.91 -0.22 -10.57
C ASP A 287 12.52 0.46 -10.59
N PRO A 288 12.40 1.72 -11.08
CA PRO A 288 11.12 2.42 -11.12
C PRO A 288 10.10 1.75 -12.04
N GLU A 289 10.53 0.92 -12.99
CA GLU A 289 9.62 0.15 -13.85
C GLU A 289 9.04 -1.09 -13.15
N ARG A 290 9.62 -1.52 -12.03
CA ARG A 290 9.23 -2.75 -11.31
C ARG A 290 8.83 -2.45 -9.88
N VAL A 291 7.86 -1.57 -9.73
CA VAL A 291 7.23 -1.24 -8.45
C VAL A 291 5.86 -1.89 -8.38
N TYR A 292 5.60 -2.58 -7.28
CA TYR A 292 4.44 -3.42 -7.10
C TYR A 292 3.77 -3.12 -5.77
N PHE A 293 2.49 -3.42 -5.67
CA PHE A 293 1.73 -3.23 -4.44
C PHE A 293 0.99 -4.48 -4.03
N ARG A 294 1.01 -4.79 -2.73
CA ARG A 294 0.23 -5.84 -2.13
C ARG A 294 -0.50 -5.37 -0.87
N SER A 295 -1.81 -5.54 -0.85
CA SER A 295 -2.64 -5.26 0.31
C SER A 295 -3.99 -5.92 0.16
N GLN A 296 -4.55 -6.40 1.27
CA GLN A 296 -5.88 -7.00 1.27
C GLN A 296 -6.95 -6.07 0.71
N PHE A 297 -6.96 -4.81 1.11
CA PHE A 297 -7.87 -3.77 0.59
C PHE A 297 -7.19 -2.91 -0.46
N GLY A 298 -6.27 -3.51 -1.23
CA GLY A 298 -5.35 -2.79 -2.10
C GLY A 298 -5.86 -2.42 -3.50
N VAL A 299 -7.11 -2.74 -3.83
CA VAL A 299 -7.66 -2.55 -5.19
C VAL A 299 -7.67 -1.09 -5.65
N TRP A 300 -7.64 -0.14 -4.71
CA TRP A 300 -7.48 1.29 -5.03
C TRP A 300 -6.22 1.60 -5.83
N ALA A 301 -5.16 0.80 -5.64
CA ALA A 301 -3.89 0.97 -6.33
C ALA A 301 -4.01 0.74 -7.85
N LEU A 302 -5.11 0.16 -8.33
CA LEU A 302 -5.37 0.07 -9.77
C LEU A 302 -5.47 1.44 -10.45
N ARG A 303 -5.85 2.49 -9.71
CA ARG A 303 -5.85 3.88 -10.23
C ARG A 303 -4.46 4.50 -10.36
N HIS A 304 -3.40 3.79 -9.95
CA HIS A 304 -2.04 4.29 -9.88
C HIS A 304 -1.10 3.51 -10.80
N ALA A 305 -1.51 3.36 -12.07
CA ALA A 305 -0.68 2.79 -13.14
C ALA A 305 0.52 3.67 -13.51
N ASP A 306 0.64 4.88 -12.92
CA ASP A 306 1.82 5.74 -12.95
C ASP A 306 2.90 5.29 -11.95
N ILE A 307 2.57 4.40 -11.01
CA ILE A 307 3.48 3.94 -9.95
C ILE A 307 3.58 2.41 -9.94
N PHE A 308 2.48 1.68 -10.11
CA PHE A 308 2.46 0.24 -9.91
C PHE A 308 2.35 -0.52 -11.24
N ALA A 309 3.28 -1.45 -11.47
CA ALA A 309 3.21 -2.38 -12.59
C ALA A 309 2.29 -3.58 -12.31
N VAL A 310 2.20 -3.98 -11.03
CA VAL A 310 1.38 -5.09 -10.52
C VAL A 310 0.72 -4.68 -9.20
N VAL A 311 -0.56 -5.00 -9.05
CA VAL A 311 -1.33 -4.85 -7.80
C VAL A 311 -1.85 -6.22 -7.39
N MET A 312 -1.58 -6.63 -6.16
CA MET A 312 -2.12 -7.84 -5.55
C MET A 312 -3.03 -7.46 -4.39
N SER A 313 -4.30 -7.85 -4.46
CA SER A 313 -5.29 -7.54 -3.42
C SER A 313 -6.42 -8.55 -3.38
N ASN A 314 -7.34 -8.39 -2.42
CA ASN A 314 -8.67 -9.00 -2.54
C ASN A 314 -9.53 -8.24 -3.54
N GLY A 315 -10.65 -8.84 -3.92
CA GLY A 315 -11.70 -8.24 -4.75
C GLY A 315 -12.58 -7.21 -4.05
N TYR A 316 -12.18 -6.69 -2.88
CA TYR A 316 -13.01 -5.75 -2.11
C TYR A 316 -12.99 -4.35 -2.73
N ALA A 317 -13.73 -4.20 -3.83
CA ALA A 317 -13.65 -3.06 -4.75
C ALA A 317 -14.87 -2.14 -4.71
N ASN A 318 -15.95 -2.60 -4.09
CA ASN A 318 -17.10 -1.76 -3.82
C ASN A 318 -17.34 -1.71 -2.32
N MET A 319 -16.94 -0.58 -1.73
CA MET A 319 -17.04 -0.41 -0.28
C MET A 319 -18.48 -0.23 0.19
N SER A 320 -19.41 0.22 -0.66
CA SER A 320 -20.81 0.48 -0.28
C SER A 320 -21.62 -0.78 -0.05
N VAL A 321 -21.25 -1.91 -0.68
CA VAL A 321 -21.89 -3.22 -0.48
C VAL A 321 -21.17 -4.08 0.57
N GLY A 322 -19.98 -3.66 0.97
CA GLY A 322 -19.14 -4.40 1.90
C GLY A 322 -19.54 -4.24 3.36
N LYS A 323 -20.05 -5.31 3.99
CA LYS A 323 -20.56 -5.27 5.38
C LYS A 323 -19.54 -4.78 6.41
N LEU A 324 -18.26 -5.18 6.31
CA LEU A 324 -17.25 -4.67 7.23
C LEU A 324 -17.12 -3.17 7.13
N VAL A 325 -16.97 -2.64 5.92
CA VAL A 325 -16.69 -1.21 5.73
C VAL A 325 -17.88 -0.34 6.11
N GLN A 326 -19.10 -0.84 5.92
CA GLN A 326 -20.30 -0.21 6.46
C GLN A 326 -20.24 -0.02 7.99
N LYS A 327 -19.65 -0.95 8.77
CA LYS A 327 -19.46 -0.77 10.23
C LYS A 327 -18.55 0.42 10.57
N TYR A 328 -17.72 0.84 9.63
CA TYR A 328 -16.76 1.93 9.78
C TYR A 328 -17.09 3.14 8.92
N ALA A 329 -18.30 3.20 8.37
CA ALA A 329 -18.86 4.34 7.65
C ALA A 329 -18.67 5.67 8.40
N HIS A 330 -18.79 5.63 9.73
CA HIS A 330 -18.58 6.79 10.60
C HIS A 330 -17.20 7.44 10.44
N LEU A 331 -16.19 6.73 9.91
CA LEU A 331 -14.89 7.32 9.62
C LEU A 331 -14.93 8.31 8.46
N TRP A 332 -15.91 8.24 7.56
CA TRP A 332 -16.03 9.13 6.40
C TRP A 332 -17.04 10.25 6.62
N GLY A 333 -17.99 10.04 7.54
CA GLY A 333 -19.10 10.94 7.85
C GLY A 333 -20.46 10.25 7.67
N PRO A 334 -21.56 10.85 8.13
CA PRO A 334 -22.90 10.35 7.86
C PRO A 334 -23.13 10.19 6.34
N ASN A 335 -23.47 8.96 5.94
CA ASN A 335 -23.80 8.62 4.57
C ASN A 335 -25.19 9.20 4.22
N PRO A 336 -25.39 9.87 3.06
CA PRO A 336 -24.38 10.37 2.11
C PRO A 336 -23.97 11.83 2.36
N ALA A 337 -24.64 12.53 3.28
CA ALA A 337 -24.62 13.98 3.35
C ALA A 337 -23.28 14.61 3.79
N ALA A 338 -22.36 13.86 4.42
CA ALA A 338 -21.07 14.39 4.86
C ALA A 338 -19.86 13.48 4.55
N SER A 339 -20.00 12.60 3.54
CA SER A 339 -18.92 11.75 3.05
C SER A 339 -18.25 12.30 1.80
N LYS A 340 -18.24 13.61 1.52
CA LYS A 340 -17.60 14.11 0.29
C LYS A 340 -16.06 14.10 0.39
N ASN A 341 -15.39 13.76 -0.70
CA ASN A 341 -13.94 13.91 -0.83
C ASN A 341 -13.56 15.37 -1.19
N ALA A 342 -12.25 15.63 -1.31
CA ALA A 342 -11.74 16.96 -1.67
C ALA A 342 -12.17 17.46 -3.07
N GLN A 343 -12.72 16.58 -3.91
CA GLN A 343 -13.27 16.90 -5.23
C GLN A 343 -14.81 17.07 -5.19
N GLY A 344 -15.44 17.00 -4.02
CA GLY A 344 -16.89 17.09 -3.87
C GLY A 344 -17.67 15.81 -4.24
N VAL A 345 -16.96 14.73 -4.59
CA VAL A 345 -17.56 13.42 -4.91
C VAL A 345 -17.85 12.67 -3.61
N ASP A 346 -18.98 11.98 -3.53
CA ASP A 346 -19.26 11.07 -2.41
C ASP A 346 -18.13 10.02 -2.29
N TYR A 347 -17.59 9.85 -1.09
CA TYR A 347 -16.52 8.90 -0.80
C TYR A 347 -16.96 7.46 -1.05
N TRP A 348 -18.24 7.12 -0.88
CA TRP A 348 -18.75 5.78 -1.22
C TRP A 348 -18.62 5.49 -2.71
N GLU A 349 -18.99 6.48 -3.55
CA GLU A 349 -18.82 6.44 -5.00
C GLU A 349 -17.34 6.45 -5.39
N PHE A 350 -16.54 7.29 -4.75
CA PHE A 350 -15.10 7.33 -4.96
C PHE A 350 -14.45 5.97 -4.66
N MET A 351 -14.96 5.23 -3.69
CA MET A 351 -14.48 3.91 -3.29
C MET A 351 -15.16 2.74 -4.02
N ASN A 352 -16.02 3.01 -5.02
CA ASN A 352 -16.52 2.01 -5.96
C ASN A 352 -15.59 1.88 -7.17
N TYR A 353 -14.56 1.05 -7.02
CA TYR A 353 -13.57 0.81 -8.06
C TYR A 353 -14.13 0.00 -9.23
N ALA A 354 -15.10 -0.88 -9.01
CA ALA A 354 -15.72 -1.65 -10.08
C ALA A 354 -16.46 -0.74 -11.07
N LYS A 355 -17.28 0.19 -10.55
CA LYS A 355 -17.91 1.26 -11.35
C LYS A 355 -16.86 2.10 -12.07
N TRP A 356 -15.84 2.60 -11.35
CA TRP A 356 -14.79 3.42 -11.96
C TRP A 356 -14.06 2.70 -13.11
N VAL A 357 -13.76 1.40 -12.97
CA VAL A 357 -13.12 0.61 -14.04
C VAL A 357 -13.99 0.55 -15.30
N ARG A 358 -15.31 0.39 -15.14
CA ARG A 358 -16.29 0.38 -16.25
C ARG A 358 -16.41 1.74 -16.94
N GLU A 359 -16.41 2.80 -16.17
CA GLU A 359 -16.56 4.18 -16.66
C GLU A 359 -15.28 4.74 -17.30
N ASN A 360 -14.12 4.12 -17.06
CA ASN A 360 -12.83 4.58 -17.55
C ASN A 360 -12.13 3.55 -18.47
N PRO A 361 -12.81 3.02 -19.52
CA PRO A 361 -12.32 1.90 -20.33
C PRO A 361 -11.03 2.20 -21.10
N THR A 362 -10.66 3.47 -21.28
CA THR A 362 -9.41 3.87 -21.96
C THR A 362 -8.24 4.11 -21.00
N VAL A 363 -8.50 4.17 -19.69
CA VAL A 363 -7.44 4.29 -18.67
C VAL A 363 -6.79 2.93 -18.44
N GLU A 364 -5.48 2.88 -18.55
CA GLU A 364 -4.71 1.65 -18.34
C GLU A 364 -4.46 1.39 -16.85
N LEU A 365 -4.45 0.11 -16.48
CA LEU A 365 -4.34 -0.35 -15.09
C LEU A 365 -3.10 -1.24 -14.92
N PRO A 366 -2.53 -1.35 -13.71
CA PRO A 366 -1.56 -2.39 -13.37
C PRO A 366 -2.11 -3.79 -13.66
N TYR A 367 -1.22 -4.78 -13.83
CA TYR A 367 -1.69 -6.18 -13.83
C TYR A 367 -2.26 -6.52 -12.45
N TRP A 368 -3.53 -6.92 -12.41
CA TRP A 368 -4.20 -7.18 -11.14
C TRP A 368 -4.17 -8.66 -10.78
N VAL A 369 -3.74 -8.96 -9.56
CA VAL A 369 -3.81 -10.30 -8.97
C VAL A 369 -4.81 -10.25 -7.83
N CYS A 370 -6.03 -10.72 -8.09
CA CYS A 370 -7.02 -10.94 -7.05
C CYS A 370 -6.66 -12.23 -6.29
N ALA A 371 -5.76 -12.10 -5.33
CA ALA A 371 -5.22 -13.22 -4.58
C ALA A 371 -4.81 -12.79 -3.17
N GLU A 372 -5.77 -12.60 -2.29
CA GLU A 372 -5.51 -12.84 -0.87
C GLU A 372 -6.64 -13.63 -0.21
N GLU A 373 -6.30 -14.09 0.98
CA GLU A 373 -6.90 -15.22 1.66
C GLU A 373 -8.35 -14.93 2.09
N TYR A 374 -9.12 -16.00 2.24
CA TYR A 374 -10.45 -16.05 2.88
C TYR A 374 -11.65 -15.53 2.12
N GLY A 375 -11.48 -15.00 0.89
CA GLY A 375 -12.56 -14.30 0.15
C GLY A 375 -13.88 -15.03 0.06
N MET A 376 -13.84 -16.36 0.01
CA MET A 376 -15.02 -17.19 -0.09
C MET A 376 -15.01 -18.36 0.92
N TYR A 377 -14.45 -18.14 2.11
CA TYR A 377 -14.47 -19.13 3.20
C TYR A 377 -15.72 -18.92 4.09
N PRO A 378 -16.50 -19.96 4.47
CA PRO A 378 -17.80 -19.82 5.16
C PRO A 378 -17.79 -18.90 6.40
N SER A 379 -16.70 -18.89 7.18
CA SER A 379 -16.58 -18.03 8.36
C SER A 379 -16.30 -16.55 8.04
N HIS A 380 -15.86 -16.23 6.83
CA HIS A 380 -15.51 -14.87 6.39
C HIS A 380 -16.52 -14.26 5.40
N THR A 381 -17.46 -15.07 4.91
CA THR A 381 -18.33 -14.70 3.77
C THR A 381 -19.62 -14.01 4.13
N VAL A 382 -20.12 -14.19 5.35
CA VAL A 382 -21.39 -13.60 5.77
C VAL A 382 -21.22 -12.37 6.67
N GLY A 383 -20.12 -12.26 7.43
CA GLY A 383 -20.01 -11.29 8.53
C GLY A 383 -18.81 -10.36 8.56
N ASP A 384 -17.69 -10.74 7.93
CA ASP A 384 -16.44 -9.97 7.98
C ASP A 384 -16.24 -9.27 6.62
N PHE A 385 -15.43 -9.81 5.71
CA PHE A 385 -15.14 -9.14 4.43
C PHE A 385 -16.16 -9.49 3.35
N GLY A 386 -16.76 -10.67 3.42
CA GLY A 386 -17.72 -11.11 2.42
C GLY A 386 -17.09 -11.32 1.04
N PHE A 387 -17.62 -12.31 0.33
CA PHE A 387 -17.33 -12.47 -1.09
C PHE A 387 -18.09 -11.42 -1.93
N MET A 388 -19.19 -10.88 -1.41
CA MET A 388 -20.13 -10.01 -2.13
C MET A 388 -19.50 -8.92 -3.02
N PRO A 389 -18.48 -8.13 -2.61
CA PRO A 389 -17.93 -7.09 -3.49
C PRO A 389 -16.97 -7.60 -4.58
N TRP A 390 -16.59 -8.88 -4.57
CA TRP A 390 -15.56 -9.42 -5.45
C TRP A 390 -16.03 -9.66 -6.89
N PRO A 391 -17.20 -10.29 -7.11
CA PRO A 391 -17.63 -10.59 -8.47
C PRO A 391 -17.80 -9.32 -9.30
N GLU A 392 -18.28 -8.24 -8.68
CA GLU A 392 -18.48 -6.97 -9.36
C GLU A 392 -17.19 -6.46 -10.04
N ILE A 393 -16.06 -6.44 -9.32
CA ILE A 393 -14.79 -5.97 -9.90
C ILE A 393 -14.20 -6.99 -10.87
N ILE A 394 -14.37 -8.29 -10.62
CA ILE A 394 -13.92 -9.33 -11.56
C ILE A 394 -14.64 -9.15 -12.91
N HIS A 395 -15.96 -8.98 -12.89
CA HIS A 395 -16.76 -8.67 -14.07
C HIS A 395 -16.39 -7.34 -14.72
N ALA A 396 -16.11 -6.29 -13.92
CA ALA A 396 -15.64 -5.01 -14.45
C ALA A 396 -14.30 -5.14 -15.19
N MET A 397 -13.36 -5.91 -14.63
CA MET A 397 -12.05 -6.16 -15.24
C MET A 397 -12.20 -6.99 -16.53
N ALA A 398 -13.04 -8.04 -16.53
CA ALA A 398 -13.30 -8.86 -17.71
C ALA A 398 -14.02 -8.08 -18.82
N SER A 399 -15.15 -7.42 -18.51
CA SER A 399 -15.95 -6.67 -19.49
C SER A 399 -15.22 -5.49 -20.11
N THR A 400 -14.24 -4.90 -19.39
CA THR A 400 -13.37 -3.84 -19.91
C THR A 400 -12.00 -4.36 -20.38
N LYS A 401 -11.87 -5.67 -20.58
CA LYS A 401 -10.69 -6.33 -21.18
C LYS A 401 -9.38 -5.96 -20.47
N ARG A 402 -9.39 -5.89 -19.13
CA ARG A 402 -8.20 -5.58 -18.32
C ARG A 402 -7.40 -6.85 -18.06
N ALA A 403 -6.11 -6.69 -17.82
CA ALA A 403 -5.28 -7.83 -17.48
C ALA A 403 -5.34 -8.12 -15.98
N PHE A 404 -5.86 -9.29 -15.66
CA PHE A 404 -5.95 -9.76 -14.29
C PHE A 404 -5.92 -11.28 -14.21
N THR A 405 -5.75 -11.75 -12.99
CA THR A 405 -6.04 -13.11 -12.56
C THR A 405 -6.83 -13.04 -11.27
N ALA A 406 -7.67 -14.02 -11.00
CA ALA A 406 -8.43 -14.09 -9.76
C ALA A 406 -8.48 -15.52 -9.22
N THR A 407 -8.44 -15.66 -7.90
CA THR A 407 -8.75 -16.90 -7.19
C THR A 407 -9.60 -16.61 -5.98
N TRP A 408 -10.50 -17.52 -5.63
CA TRP A 408 -11.28 -17.45 -4.41
C TRP A 408 -11.41 -18.83 -3.74
N ASN A 409 -11.67 -18.80 -2.43
CA ASN A 409 -11.72 -19.95 -1.52
C ASN A 409 -10.46 -20.83 -1.42
N THR A 410 -9.26 -20.30 -1.70
CA THR A 410 -8.04 -21.11 -1.76
C THR A 410 -7.22 -21.17 -0.46
N ASN A 411 -7.68 -20.52 0.63
CA ASN A 411 -6.95 -20.36 1.91
C ASN A 411 -5.43 -20.13 1.72
N GLY A 412 -5.08 -19.18 0.85
CA GLY A 412 -3.71 -18.94 0.41
C GLY A 412 -3.66 -18.49 -1.05
N PRO A 413 -2.46 -18.46 -1.66
CA PRO A 413 -2.28 -17.98 -3.03
C PRO A 413 -2.95 -18.87 -4.08
N GLY A 414 -3.38 -20.09 -3.72
CA GLY A 414 -4.12 -20.98 -4.60
C GLY A 414 -3.44 -21.18 -5.96
N LEU A 415 -4.25 -21.14 -7.02
CA LEU A 415 -3.77 -21.27 -8.39
C LEU A 415 -2.96 -20.06 -8.87
N THR A 416 -3.08 -18.87 -8.28
CA THR A 416 -2.24 -17.72 -8.68
C THR A 416 -0.75 -17.94 -8.38
N ARG A 417 -0.41 -18.91 -7.52
CA ARG A 417 0.99 -19.27 -7.25
C ARG A 417 1.78 -19.62 -8.51
N GLY A 418 1.13 -20.15 -9.54
CA GLY A 418 1.78 -20.45 -10.82
C GLY A 418 2.28 -19.22 -11.57
N LEU A 419 1.74 -18.03 -11.29
CA LEU A 419 2.10 -16.77 -11.96
C LEU A 419 3.30 -16.06 -11.33
N TYR A 420 3.76 -16.52 -10.17
CA TYR A 420 4.82 -15.87 -9.41
C TYR A 420 6.18 -15.79 -10.10
N GLY A 421 6.43 -16.63 -11.11
CA GLY A 421 7.60 -16.49 -11.97
C GLY A 421 7.49 -15.34 -12.99
N ILE A 422 6.28 -14.86 -13.28
CA ILE A 422 6.02 -13.79 -14.26
C ILE A 422 5.85 -12.43 -13.56
N LEU A 423 5.15 -12.37 -12.41
CA LEU A 423 4.83 -11.09 -11.76
C LEU A 423 6.05 -10.15 -11.60
N PRO A 424 7.24 -10.61 -11.15
CA PRO A 424 8.40 -9.74 -10.95
C PRO A 424 9.06 -9.24 -12.26
N ARG A 425 8.61 -9.72 -13.42
CA ARG A 425 9.10 -9.35 -14.75
C ARG A 425 8.21 -8.34 -15.47
N ILE A 426 7.01 -8.08 -14.95
CA ILE A 426 6.07 -7.10 -15.53
C ILE A 426 6.59 -5.69 -15.25
N LYS A 427 6.76 -4.87 -16.28
CA LYS A 427 7.23 -3.48 -16.17
C LYS A 427 6.10 -2.46 -16.25
N LEU A 428 6.32 -1.23 -15.76
CA LEU A 428 5.36 -0.13 -15.70
C LEU A 428 4.99 0.42 -17.09
N HIS A 429 5.97 0.55 -17.98
CA HIS A 429 5.76 1.03 -19.35
C HIS A 429 5.91 -0.07 -20.39
N GLN A 430 5.33 -1.24 -20.11
CA GLN A 430 5.32 -2.40 -20.99
C GLN A 430 3.87 -2.83 -21.27
N SER A 431 3.57 -3.18 -22.52
CA SER A 431 2.28 -3.78 -22.85
C SER A 431 2.16 -5.19 -22.26
N LEU A 432 0.94 -5.70 -22.17
CA LEU A 432 0.67 -7.02 -21.61
C LEU A 432 -0.63 -7.61 -22.19
N PRO A 433 -0.83 -8.93 -22.11
CA PRO A 433 -2.07 -9.55 -22.55
C PRO A 433 -3.14 -9.44 -21.45
N ALA A 434 -4.32 -8.99 -21.84
CA ALA A 434 -5.54 -9.21 -21.07
C ALA A 434 -6.26 -10.45 -21.60
N PHE A 435 -6.50 -11.41 -20.70
CA PHE A 435 -7.23 -12.64 -21.00
C PHE A 435 -8.69 -12.50 -20.58
N THR A 436 -9.60 -12.96 -21.43
CA THR A 436 -11.05 -13.02 -21.15
C THR A 436 -11.64 -14.29 -21.74
N ASN A 437 -12.85 -14.67 -21.29
CA ASN A 437 -13.61 -15.80 -21.81
C ASN A 437 -12.81 -17.11 -21.86
N CYS A 438 -12.05 -17.43 -20.81
CA CYS A 438 -11.30 -18.67 -20.81
C CYS A 438 -12.21 -19.87 -20.54
N SER A 439 -12.04 -20.94 -21.32
CA SER A 439 -12.77 -22.20 -21.14
C SER A 439 -12.45 -22.96 -19.85
N ARG A 440 -11.58 -22.40 -19.00
CA ARG A 440 -11.17 -22.93 -17.68
C ARG A 440 -11.48 -21.95 -16.55
N ASP A 441 -12.12 -20.81 -16.85
CA ASP A 441 -12.58 -19.89 -15.82
C ASP A 441 -13.74 -20.50 -15.04
N ALA A 442 -13.72 -20.32 -13.73
CA ALA A 442 -14.87 -20.59 -12.86
C ALA A 442 -15.82 -19.39 -12.86
N ASN A 443 -17.08 -19.59 -12.46
CA ASN A 443 -18.06 -18.53 -12.32
C ASN A 443 -17.90 -17.82 -10.96
N PRO A 444 -17.53 -16.51 -10.93
CA PRO A 444 -17.49 -15.76 -9.70
C PRO A 444 -18.88 -15.39 -9.16
N GLY A 445 -19.98 -15.68 -9.85
CA GLY A 445 -21.35 -15.30 -9.45
C GLY A 445 -21.60 -13.79 -9.57
N ASP A 446 -22.63 -13.28 -8.91
CA ASP A 446 -23.04 -11.86 -8.93
C ASP A 446 -22.82 -11.11 -7.60
N GLY A 447 -22.39 -11.83 -6.57
CA GLY A 447 -22.26 -11.34 -5.20
C GLY A 447 -23.15 -12.12 -4.23
N ASP A 448 -24.19 -12.80 -4.71
CA ASP A 448 -24.84 -13.86 -3.96
C ASP A 448 -23.87 -15.04 -3.83
N TRP A 449 -23.68 -15.45 -2.58
CA TRP A 449 -22.89 -16.63 -2.26
C TRP A 449 -23.36 -17.86 -3.06
N ASN A 450 -24.66 -18.03 -3.27
CA ASN A 450 -25.24 -19.20 -3.90
C ASN A 450 -25.01 -19.28 -5.41
N ASP A 451 -24.73 -18.15 -6.06
CA ASP A 451 -24.54 -18.07 -7.52
C ASP A 451 -23.07 -18.26 -7.97
N ALA A 452 -22.14 -18.33 -7.02
CA ALA A 452 -20.71 -18.50 -7.30
C ALA A 452 -20.23 -19.95 -7.16
N ASP A 453 -19.30 -20.36 -8.03
CA ASP A 453 -18.58 -21.61 -7.89
C ASP A 453 -17.81 -21.63 -6.57
N LYS A 454 -18.02 -22.68 -5.75
CA LYS A 454 -17.52 -22.69 -4.36
C LYS A 454 -16.00 -22.66 -4.21
N ASN A 455 -15.27 -23.03 -5.25
CA ASN A 455 -13.83 -22.81 -5.37
C ASN A 455 -13.61 -22.46 -6.82
N GLY A 456 -12.84 -21.41 -7.10
CA GLY A 456 -12.68 -21.01 -8.47
C GLY A 456 -11.54 -20.07 -8.71
N ALA A 457 -11.24 -19.94 -9.98
CA ALA A 457 -10.22 -19.06 -10.48
C ALA A 457 -10.60 -18.56 -11.87
N MET A 458 -10.12 -17.37 -12.20
CA MET A 458 -10.17 -16.82 -13.55
C MET A 458 -8.77 -16.44 -13.99
N ASN A 459 -8.47 -16.70 -15.25
CA ASN A 459 -7.22 -16.31 -15.89
C ASN A 459 -5.95 -16.79 -15.15
N VAL A 460 -5.93 -18.02 -14.62
CA VAL A 460 -4.79 -18.57 -13.85
C VAL A 460 -3.89 -19.52 -14.64
N TYR A 461 -4.36 -20.02 -15.79
CA TYR A 461 -3.66 -21.03 -16.57
C TYR A 461 -2.96 -20.46 -17.81
N GLN A 462 -3.29 -19.24 -18.21
CA GLN A 462 -2.63 -18.52 -19.28
C GLN A 462 -1.30 -17.97 -18.79
N MET A 463 -0.25 -18.24 -19.56
CA MET A 463 1.10 -17.80 -19.28
C MET A 463 1.65 -17.04 -20.49
N TRP A 464 2.58 -16.13 -20.24
CA TRP A 464 3.26 -15.37 -21.29
C TRP A 464 4.71 -15.05 -20.92
N GLU A 465 5.47 -14.58 -21.90
CA GLU A 465 6.85 -14.14 -21.71
C GLU A 465 6.96 -12.62 -21.93
N PRO A 466 7.02 -11.79 -20.88
CA PRO A 466 7.07 -10.33 -21.00
C PRO A 466 8.15 -9.82 -21.96
N GLU A 467 9.32 -10.44 -21.99
CA GLU A 467 10.49 -10.04 -22.78
C GLU A 467 10.31 -10.30 -24.27
N THR A 468 9.30 -11.09 -24.66
CA THR A 468 9.02 -11.41 -26.06
C THR A 468 8.08 -10.42 -26.73
N ILE A 469 7.57 -9.46 -25.97
CA ILE A 469 6.57 -8.51 -26.43
C ILE A 469 7.17 -7.56 -27.47
N VAL A 470 6.54 -7.52 -28.64
CA VAL A 470 6.77 -6.51 -29.67
C VAL A 470 5.60 -5.55 -29.65
N ASP A 471 5.86 -4.25 -29.55
CA ASP A 471 4.86 -3.19 -29.45
C ASP A 471 5.26 -2.07 -30.41
N GLU A 472 4.72 -2.13 -31.63
CA GLU A 472 5.02 -1.24 -32.76
C GLU A 472 3.70 -0.68 -33.36
N PRO A 473 3.73 0.45 -34.08
CA PRO A 473 2.51 1.14 -34.54
C PRO A 473 1.48 0.31 -35.34
N GLY A 474 1.89 -0.77 -35.99
CA GLY A 474 1.00 -1.67 -36.74
C GLY A 474 1.22 -3.14 -36.41
N LYS A 475 1.97 -3.45 -35.36
CA LYS A 475 2.39 -4.81 -35.04
C LYS A 475 2.44 -5.01 -33.53
N TRP A 476 1.80 -6.06 -33.06
CA TRP A 476 1.94 -6.53 -31.69
C TRP A 476 2.19 -8.03 -31.67
N GLU A 477 3.20 -8.47 -30.94
CA GLU A 477 3.51 -9.90 -30.83
C GLU A 477 3.84 -10.29 -29.40
N ILE A 478 3.54 -11.53 -29.01
CA ILE A 478 3.85 -12.07 -27.69
C ILE A 478 3.96 -13.60 -27.74
N THR A 479 4.79 -14.19 -26.88
CA THR A 479 4.78 -15.63 -26.62
C THR A 479 3.77 -15.98 -25.53
N LEU A 480 2.84 -16.89 -25.82
CA LEU A 480 1.78 -17.40 -24.94
C LEU A 480 1.83 -18.93 -24.81
N TYR A 481 1.34 -19.46 -23.70
CA TYR A 481 1.16 -20.90 -23.48
C TYR A 481 0.19 -21.17 -22.32
N ALA A 482 -0.35 -22.38 -22.25
CA ALA A 482 -1.07 -22.89 -21.10
C ALA A 482 -0.08 -23.46 -20.08
N ARG A 483 -0.35 -23.24 -18.79
CA ARG A 483 0.44 -23.79 -17.68
C ARG A 483 0.37 -25.33 -17.70
N LYS A 484 1.45 -26.00 -17.29
CA LYS A 484 1.56 -27.48 -17.37
C LYS A 484 0.49 -28.23 -16.56
N ASP A 485 0.00 -27.62 -15.49
CA ASP A 485 -1.07 -28.11 -14.62
C ASP A 485 -2.46 -27.57 -15.02
N CYS A 486 -2.61 -27.03 -16.24
CA CYS A 486 -3.91 -26.72 -16.82
C CYS A 486 -4.72 -28.02 -16.97
N PRO A 487 -5.96 -28.11 -16.43
CA PRO A 487 -6.83 -29.24 -16.67
C PRO A 487 -7.01 -29.53 -18.16
N GLY A 488 -6.79 -30.78 -18.57
CA GLY A 488 -6.83 -31.21 -19.98
C GLY A 488 -5.63 -30.77 -20.83
N GLY A 489 -4.62 -30.08 -20.26
CA GLY A 489 -3.41 -29.65 -20.98
C GLY A 489 -3.61 -28.53 -22.01
N GLU A 490 -4.86 -28.09 -22.20
CA GLU A 490 -5.24 -27.04 -23.14
C GLU A 490 -6.42 -26.19 -22.66
N LEU A 491 -6.52 -24.98 -23.21
CA LEU A 491 -7.61 -24.03 -22.97
C LEU A 491 -7.90 -23.20 -24.21
N LEU A 492 -9.12 -22.67 -24.30
CA LEU A 492 -9.49 -21.57 -25.19
C LEU A 492 -9.54 -20.28 -24.37
N THR A 493 -9.11 -19.16 -24.95
CA THR A 493 -9.18 -17.83 -24.32
C THR A 493 -9.19 -16.75 -25.38
N ASP A 494 -9.70 -15.58 -25.03
CA ASP A 494 -9.50 -14.37 -25.82
C ASP A 494 -8.25 -13.64 -25.32
N VAL A 495 -7.59 -12.88 -26.21
CA VAL A 495 -6.43 -12.06 -25.89
C VAL A 495 -6.61 -10.65 -26.43
N THR A 496 -6.45 -9.66 -25.54
CA THR A 496 -6.46 -8.24 -25.90
C THR A 496 -5.13 -7.59 -25.48
N PRO A 497 -4.33 -7.00 -26.40
CA PRO A 497 -3.16 -6.20 -26.04
C PRO A 497 -3.59 -4.97 -25.22
N ARG A 498 -2.96 -4.76 -24.07
CA ARG A 498 -3.22 -3.63 -23.16
C ARG A 498 -1.92 -2.97 -22.74
N ARG A 499 -1.99 -1.71 -22.28
CA ARG A 499 -0.80 -0.88 -21.95
C ARG A 499 0.16 -0.74 -23.13
N CYS A 500 -0.37 -0.81 -24.36
CA CYS A 500 0.40 -0.62 -25.57
C CYS A 500 1.00 0.79 -25.59
N GLN A 501 2.31 0.89 -25.86
CA GLN A 501 3.01 2.15 -25.96
C GLN A 501 2.95 2.70 -27.38
N LYS A 502 3.14 1.82 -28.38
CA LYS A 502 3.16 2.20 -29.81
C LYS A 502 2.02 1.60 -30.61
N PHE A 503 1.59 0.37 -30.29
CA PHE A 503 0.44 -0.29 -30.89
C PHE A 503 -0.85 0.41 -30.44
N LYS A 504 -1.28 1.42 -31.20
CA LYS A 504 -2.44 2.26 -30.89
C LYS A 504 -3.46 2.10 -32.00
N ALA A 505 -4.37 1.15 -31.86
CA ALA A 505 -5.41 0.91 -32.84
C ALA A 505 -6.53 1.96 -32.74
N THR A 506 -7.10 2.34 -33.87
CA THR A 506 -8.31 3.17 -33.92
C THR A 506 -9.55 2.30 -34.03
N ALA A 507 -10.70 2.75 -33.52
CA ALA A 507 -11.94 1.99 -33.61
C ALA A 507 -12.26 1.52 -35.04
N GLY A 508 -12.67 0.26 -35.20
CA GLY A 508 -12.97 -0.38 -36.48
C GLY A 508 -11.74 -0.80 -37.31
N GLN A 509 -10.52 -0.42 -36.91
CA GLN A 509 -9.30 -0.81 -37.62
C GLN A 509 -9.14 -2.34 -37.59
N LYS A 510 -8.88 -2.91 -38.77
CA LYS A 510 -8.71 -4.35 -38.95
C LYS A 510 -7.25 -4.75 -38.80
N PHE A 511 -7.06 -5.95 -38.27
CA PHE A 511 -5.77 -6.60 -38.11
C PHE A 511 -5.89 -8.05 -38.56
N THR A 512 -4.86 -8.56 -39.22
CA THR A 512 -4.65 -9.99 -39.38
C THR A 512 -3.92 -10.53 -38.17
N TRP A 513 -4.21 -11.76 -37.78
CA TRP A 513 -3.49 -12.42 -36.69
C TRP A 513 -3.14 -13.86 -37.02
N ALA A 514 -2.07 -14.35 -36.40
CA ALA A 514 -1.60 -15.73 -36.49
C ALA A 514 -1.06 -16.21 -35.14
N LEU A 515 -1.34 -17.47 -34.81
CA LEU A 515 -0.78 -18.20 -33.67
C LEU A 515 0.14 -19.30 -34.21
N THR A 516 1.43 -19.18 -33.93
CA THR A 516 2.46 -20.06 -34.49
C THR A 516 3.29 -20.68 -33.36
N PRO A 517 3.31 -22.02 -33.20
CA PRO A 517 4.18 -22.68 -32.23
C PRO A 517 5.64 -22.34 -32.49
N LEU A 518 6.41 -22.10 -31.43
CA LEU A 518 7.83 -21.80 -31.55
C LEU A 518 8.63 -23.00 -32.06
N LYS A 519 8.15 -24.21 -31.79
CA LYS A 519 8.72 -25.45 -32.35
C LYS A 519 7.98 -25.78 -33.64
N GLY A 520 8.71 -26.03 -34.72
CA GLY A 520 8.13 -26.41 -36.02
C GLY A 520 7.56 -25.25 -36.86
N GLY A 521 7.23 -24.10 -36.26
CA GLY A 521 6.96 -22.85 -36.99
C GLY A 521 5.70 -22.83 -37.87
N LYS A 522 4.90 -23.91 -37.89
CA LYS A 522 3.66 -24.00 -38.68
C LYS A 522 2.52 -23.34 -37.92
N THR A 523 1.94 -22.28 -38.48
CA THR A 523 0.75 -21.61 -37.92
C THR A 523 -0.39 -22.58 -37.66
N ILE A 524 -0.90 -22.61 -36.43
CA ILE A 524 -1.99 -23.50 -35.99
C ILE A 524 -3.35 -22.81 -35.98
N GLN A 525 -3.39 -21.49 -35.84
CA GLN A 525 -4.61 -20.69 -35.98
C GLN A 525 -4.29 -19.34 -36.62
N ARG A 526 -5.24 -18.78 -37.37
CA ARG A 526 -5.13 -17.44 -37.98
C ARG A 526 -6.53 -16.87 -38.23
N GLY A 527 -6.61 -15.57 -38.37
CA GLY A 527 -7.86 -14.88 -38.70
C GLY A 527 -7.70 -13.38 -38.80
N THR A 528 -8.81 -12.68 -38.65
CA THR A 528 -8.84 -11.21 -38.56
C THR A 528 -9.50 -10.79 -37.26
N ALA A 529 -9.12 -9.62 -36.74
CA ALA A 529 -9.76 -8.95 -35.61
C ALA A 529 -9.97 -7.48 -35.96
N ALA A 530 -11.03 -6.87 -35.42
CA ALA A 530 -11.25 -5.43 -35.51
C ALA A 530 -11.12 -4.80 -34.13
N ALA A 531 -10.55 -3.61 -34.07
CA ALA A 531 -10.53 -2.82 -32.85
C ALA A 531 -11.96 -2.39 -32.50
N ASP A 532 -12.36 -2.52 -31.24
CA ASP A 532 -13.67 -2.08 -30.76
C ASP A 532 -13.78 -0.55 -30.67
N LYS A 533 -14.91 -0.05 -30.13
CA LYS A 533 -15.15 1.40 -29.96
C LYS A 533 -14.10 2.12 -29.09
N TRP A 534 -13.31 1.39 -28.31
CA TRP A 534 -12.24 1.92 -27.47
C TRP A 534 -10.85 1.75 -28.08
N GLY A 535 -10.76 1.24 -29.32
CA GLY A 535 -9.49 0.95 -29.97
C GLY A 535 -8.82 -0.33 -29.43
N LEU A 536 -9.57 -1.23 -28.77
CA LEU A 536 -9.02 -2.48 -28.25
C LEU A 536 -9.21 -3.61 -29.27
N VAL A 537 -8.11 -4.23 -29.68
CA VAL A 537 -8.11 -5.38 -30.61
C VAL A 537 -8.16 -6.67 -29.81
N THR A 538 -9.21 -7.47 -29.98
CA THR A 538 -9.36 -8.76 -29.30
C THR A 538 -9.25 -9.90 -30.30
N VAL A 539 -8.32 -10.82 -30.05
CA VAL A 539 -8.24 -12.10 -30.77
C VAL A 539 -9.02 -13.13 -29.98
N GLU A 540 -10.12 -13.61 -30.56
CA GLU A 540 -11.06 -14.51 -29.87
C GLU A 540 -10.66 -15.98 -30.02
N LYS A 541 -10.96 -16.78 -28.98
CA LYS A 541 -10.89 -18.25 -28.98
C LYS A 541 -9.55 -18.82 -29.45
N ILE A 542 -8.43 -18.24 -29.00
CA ILE A 542 -7.13 -18.85 -29.24
C ILE A 542 -6.97 -20.10 -28.39
N LYS A 543 -6.41 -21.15 -28.98
CA LYS A 543 -6.13 -22.43 -28.33
C LYS A 543 -4.70 -22.43 -27.81
N LEU A 544 -4.55 -22.42 -26.49
CA LEU A 544 -3.26 -22.53 -25.82
C LEU A 544 -3.07 -23.95 -25.28
N THR A 545 -1.87 -24.51 -25.48
CA THR A 545 -1.43 -25.78 -24.90
C THR A 545 -0.16 -25.55 -24.08
N GLY A 546 0.43 -26.61 -23.50
CA GLY A 546 1.74 -26.51 -22.86
C GLY A 546 2.90 -26.06 -23.79
N GLU A 547 2.68 -26.05 -25.10
CA GLU A 547 3.64 -25.58 -26.09
C GLU A 547 3.61 -24.05 -26.23
N LYS A 548 4.80 -23.44 -26.26
CA LYS A 548 4.94 -22.01 -26.47
C LYS A 548 4.56 -21.63 -27.90
N CYS A 549 3.65 -20.68 -28.02
CA CYS A 549 3.18 -20.16 -29.30
C CYS A 549 3.39 -18.65 -29.37
N ARG A 550 3.81 -18.15 -30.53
CA ARG A 550 3.85 -16.73 -30.87
C ARG A 550 2.49 -16.31 -31.40
N LEU A 551 1.80 -15.42 -30.70
CA LEU A 551 0.68 -14.66 -31.24
C LEU A 551 1.23 -13.40 -31.93
N SER A 552 0.84 -13.16 -33.18
CA SER A 552 1.21 -11.97 -33.95
C SER A 552 -0.05 -11.30 -34.48
N LEU A 553 -0.19 -9.99 -34.25
CA LEU A 553 -1.19 -9.10 -34.85
C LEU A 553 -0.50 -8.12 -35.78
N ARG A 554 -1.04 -7.94 -36.99
CA ARG A 554 -0.50 -7.02 -38.02
C ARG A 554 -1.63 -6.26 -38.70
N ARG A 555 -1.45 -4.96 -38.85
CA ARG A 555 -2.38 -4.07 -39.56
C ARG A 555 -2.51 -4.47 -41.03
#